data_AF-A0A969SAJ8-F1
#
_entry.id   AF-A0A969SAJ8-F1
#
_cell.length_a   1.000
_cell.length_b   1.000
_cell.length_c   1.000
_cell.angle_alpha   90.00
_cell.angle_beta   90.00
_cell.angle_gamma   90.00
#
_symmetry.space_group_name_H-M   'P 1'
#
loop_
_entity.id
_entity.type
_entity.pdbx_description
1 polymer ?
#
loop_
_entity_poly.entity_id
_entity_poly.type
_entity_poly.pdbx_seq_one_letter_code
_entity_poly.pdbx_strand_id
1 'polypeptide(L)' 'MRVPVLDKNGKPLMPTKPSRARRWLKESKVRVVYNDLNVFC' A
#
# COMPACT_ATOMS: atom_id res chain seq x y z
N MET A 1 8.74 -1.93 9.17
CA MET A 1 8.38 -1.90 7.75
C MET A 1 6.90 -1.55 7.59
N ARG A 2 6.59 -0.37 7.04
CA ARG A 2 5.23 0.16 6.87
C ARG A 2 5.03 0.45 5.40
N VAL A 3 4.02 -0.15 4.80
CA VAL A 3 3.76 -0.06 3.37
C VAL A 3 2.67 0.99 3.13
N PRO A 4 2.96 2.07 2.39
CA PRO A 4 1.94 3.01 1.94
C PRO A 4 1.05 2.32 0.90
N VAL A 5 -0.24 2.55 1.04
CA VAL A 5 -1.28 1.95 0.21
C VAL A 5 -2.24 3.04 -0.21
N LEU A 6 -2.59 3.05 -1.49
CA LEU A 6 -3.67 3.87 -2.02
C LEU A 6 -4.93 3.01 -2.12
N ASP A 7 -6.09 3.61 -1.80
CA ASP A 7 -7.39 3.02 -2.12
C ASP A 7 -7.60 2.97 -3.65
N LYS A 8 -8.62 2.23 -4.11
CA LYS A 8 -9.03 2.16 -5.52
C LYS A 8 -9.26 3.53 -6.17
N ASN A 9 -9.61 4.53 -5.37
CA ASN A 9 -9.85 5.91 -5.80
C ASN A 9 -8.58 6.78 -5.79
N GLY A 10 -7.40 6.20 -5.55
CA GLY A 10 -6.13 6.91 -5.49
C GLY A 10 -5.89 7.71 -4.21
N LYS A 11 -6.78 7.61 -3.20
CA LYS A 11 -6.59 8.28 -1.91
C LYS A 11 -5.60 7.51 -1.02
N PRO A 12 -4.65 8.19 -0.35
CA PRO A 12 -3.73 7.54 0.55
C PRO A 12 -4.46 6.99 1.78
N LEU A 13 -4.19 5.73 2.08
CA LEU A 13 -4.59 5.07 3.31
C LEU A 13 -3.41 5.06 4.29
N MET A 14 -3.75 4.89 5.58
CA MET A 14 -2.74 4.81 6.61
C MET A 14 -1.74 3.68 6.32
N PRO A 15 -0.41 3.93 6.38
CA PRO A 15 0.59 2.91 6.09
C PRO A 15 0.41 1.67 6.95
N THR A 16 0.29 0.52 6.29
CA THR A 16 -0.12 -0.73 6.93
C THR A 16 1.00 -1.75 6.97
N LYS A 17 0.79 -2.85 7.70
CA LYS A 17 1.76 -3.96 7.74
C LYS A 17 1.85 -4.60 6.34
N PRO A 18 3.04 -5.05 5.89
CA PRO A 18 3.20 -5.69 4.58
C PRO A 18 2.26 -6.87 4.34
N SER A 19 2.02 -7.69 5.37
CA SER A 19 1.08 -8.81 5.31
C SER A 19 -0.36 -8.37 5.00
N ARG A 20 -0.79 -7.24 5.57
CA ARG A 20 -2.12 -6.66 5.32
C ARG A 20 -2.21 -6.03 3.94
N ALA A 21 -1.17 -5.34 3.49
CA ALA A 21 -1.10 -4.79 2.13
C ALA A 21 -1.20 -5.89 1.06
N ARG A 22 -0.47 -7.01 1.22
CA ARG A 22 -0.57 -8.18 0.32
C ARG A 22 -1.97 -8.77 0.28
N ARG A 23 -2.65 -8.90 1.42
CA ARG A 23 -4.04 -9.36 1.46
C ARG A 23 -4.98 -8.43 0.68
N TRP A 24 -4.83 -7.12 0.88
CA TRP A 24 -5.64 -6.13 0.16
C TRP A 24 -5.36 -6.05 -1.34
N LEU A 25 -4.10 -6.26 -1.76
CA LEU A 25 -3.73 -6.43 -3.17
C LEU A 25 -4.43 -7.64 -3.78
N LYS A 26 -4.43 -8.79 -3.08
CA LYS A 26 -5.14 -10.00 -3.53
C LYS A 26 -6.65 -9.78 -3.65
N GLU A 27 -7.21 -8.98 -2.75
CA GLU A 27 -8.63 -8.60 -2.77
C GLU A 27 -8.95 -7.46 -3.75
N SER A 28 -7.98 -6.96 -4.52
CA SER A 28 -8.13 -5.82 -5.46
C SER A 28 -8.72 -4.55 -4.81
N LYS A 29 -8.50 -4.36 -3.50
CA LYS A 29 -9.05 -3.22 -2.74
C LYS A 29 -8.13 -2.00 -2.75
N VAL A 30 -6.83 -2.22 -2.92
CA VAL A 30 -5.81 -1.16 -2.80
C VAL A 30 -4.72 -1.35 -3.84
N ARG A 31 -3.97 -0.29 -4.10
CA ARG A 31 -2.74 -0.30 -4.88
C ARG A 31 -1.58 0.11 -3.98
N VAL A 32 -0.51 -0.69 -3.95
CA VAL A 32 0.72 -0.30 -3.26
C VAL A 32 1.48 0.68 -4.13
N VAL A 33 2.02 1.74 -3.53
CA VAL A 33 2.82 2.73 -4.25
C VAL A 33 4.24 2.67 -3.71
N TYR A 34 5.17 2.45 -4.63
CA TYR A 34 6.59 2.59 -4.38
C TYR A 34 6.96 3.99 -4.85
N ASN A 35 7.40 4.85 -3.94
CA ASN A 35 8.02 6.12 -4.33
C ASN A 35 9.45 5.81 -4.78
N ASP A 36 9.93 6.45 -5.84
CA ASP A 36 11.27 6.28 -6.42
C ASP A 36 12.40 6.53 -5.42
N LEU A 37 12.08 7.17 -4.28
CA LEU A 37 12.99 7.37 -3.16
C LEU A 37 13.30 6.10 -2.34
N ASN A 38 12.67 4.94 -2.61
CA ASN A 38 12.84 3.68 -1.86
C ASN A 38 12.59 3.82 -0.32
N VAL A 39 11.99 4.94 0.11
CA VAL A 39 11.73 5.33 1.52
C VAL A 39 10.64 4.46 2.15
N PHE A 40 9.89 3.75 1.32
CA PHE A 40 8.74 2.95 1.72
C PHE A 40 8.93 1.49 1.36
N CYS A 41 10.02 0.91 1.86
CA CYS A 41 10.17 -0.54 1.95
C CYS A 41 9.38 -1.04 3.16
#